data_AF-A0A915M043-F1
#
_entry.id   AF-A0A915M043-F1
#
_cell.length_a   1.000
_cell.length_b   1.000
_cell.length_c   1.000
_cell.angle_alpha   90.00
_cell.angle_beta   90.00
_cell.angle_gamma   90.00
#
_symmetry.space_group_name_H-M   'P 1'
#
loop_
_entity.id
_entity.type
_entity.pdbx_description
1 polymer ?
#
loop_
_entity_poly.entity_id
_entity_poly.type
_entity_poly.pdbx_seq_one_letter_code
_entity_poly.pdbx_strand_id
1 'polypeptide(L)'
;MKLNSFSFFSIFTGASTYSCKSPTGADVDWFVAYKLPNSISNGTSFLYADSKNGEDWTLSKANIEDETSAIGRTILQIFEAKKAKTDLIALYNDENPNDGKTDSGRAHMKGVVVSSNKNGFWLVHSVPKFPLSSEEKYLYPESGKRNGQSFF
;
A
#
# COMPACT_ATOMS: atom_id res chain seq x y z
N MET A 1 -50.15 13.24 23.79
CA MET A 1 -49.23 13.83 22.79
C MET A 1 -48.18 12.77 22.47
N LYS A 2 -48.36 12.02 21.36
CA LYS A 2 -47.40 10.98 20.93
C LYS A 2 -46.36 11.64 20.03
N LEU A 3 -45.11 11.70 20.47
CA LEU A 3 -43.97 12.07 19.61
C LEU A 3 -43.55 10.82 18.83
N ASN A 4 -43.79 10.84 17.52
CA ASN A 4 -43.22 9.85 16.61
C ASN A 4 -41.75 10.23 16.38
N SER A 5 -40.84 9.42 16.91
CA SER A 5 -39.42 9.50 16.59
C SER A 5 -39.20 9.01 15.16
N PHE A 6 -38.78 9.90 14.26
CA PHE A 6 -38.29 9.52 12.94
C PHE A 6 -36.78 9.27 13.05
N SER A 7 -36.37 8.01 12.96
CA SER A 7 -34.96 7.64 12.84
C SER A 7 -34.57 7.71 11.36
N PHE A 8 -33.74 8.69 10.98
CA PHE A 8 -33.16 8.79 9.65
C PHE A 8 -31.98 7.82 9.53
N PHE A 9 -32.17 6.70 8.84
CA PHE A 9 -31.09 5.80 8.46
C PHE A 9 -30.59 6.21 7.07
N SER A 10 -29.54 7.05 7.01
CA SER A 10 -28.87 7.34 5.73
C SER A 10 -27.94 6.18 5.39
N ILE A 11 -28.35 5.34 4.44
CA ILE A 11 -27.46 4.34 3.83
C ILE A 11 -26.58 5.10 2.84
N PHE A 12 -25.38 5.47 3.26
CA PHE A 12 -24.36 5.95 2.33
C PHE A 12 -23.83 4.74 1.54
N THR A 13 -24.31 4.57 0.31
CA THR A 13 -23.63 3.76 -0.71
C THR A 13 -22.43 4.54 -1.25
N GLY A 14 -21.46 4.82 -0.38
CA GLY A 14 -20.20 5.44 -0.80
C GLY A 14 -19.39 4.44 -1.61
N ALA A 15 -19.21 4.70 -2.91
CA ALA A 15 -18.24 3.95 -3.70
C ALA A 15 -16.85 4.10 -3.07
N SER A 16 -16.11 3.00 -2.95
CA SER A 16 -14.76 2.98 -2.39
C SER A 16 -13.85 3.95 -3.12
N THR A 17 -13.02 4.66 -2.36
CA THR A 17 -12.03 5.60 -2.89
C THR A 17 -10.64 5.14 -2.50
N TYR A 18 -9.73 5.13 -3.48
CA TYR A 18 -8.37 4.67 -3.32
C TYR A 18 -7.38 5.77 -3.73
N SER A 19 -6.31 5.88 -2.96
CA SER A 19 -5.28 6.91 -3.12
C SER A 19 -3.97 6.42 -2.54
N CYS A 20 -2.84 6.97 -3.00
CA CYS A 20 -1.61 6.94 -2.23
C CYS A 20 -1.86 7.61 -0.86
N LYS A 21 -1.30 7.05 0.20
CA LYS A 21 -1.47 7.54 1.58
C LYS A 21 -0.18 8.13 2.11
N SER A 22 -0.29 9.28 2.77
CA SER A 22 0.78 9.87 3.56
C SER A 22 0.99 9.14 4.90
N PRO A 23 2.06 9.42 5.66
CA PRO A 23 2.28 8.85 6.99
C PRO A 23 1.14 9.16 7.99
N THR A 24 0.43 10.28 7.81
CA THR A 24 -0.73 10.66 8.63
C THR A 24 -2.04 10.01 8.16
N GLY A 25 -2.02 9.30 7.03
CA GLY A 25 -3.19 8.67 6.41
C GLY A 25 -4.01 9.58 5.50
N ALA A 26 -3.60 10.83 5.31
CA ALA A 26 -4.20 11.71 4.30
C ALA A 26 -3.85 11.25 2.88
N ASP A 27 -4.76 11.48 1.94
CA ASP A 27 -4.56 11.23 0.51
C ASP A 27 -3.47 12.14 -0.06
N VAL A 28 -2.62 11.61 -0.93
CA VAL A 28 -1.57 12.31 -1.68
C VAL A 28 -1.60 11.82 -3.13
N ASP A 29 -1.27 12.70 -4.08
CA ASP A 29 -1.30 12.35 -5.51
C ASP A 29 -0.18 11.37 -5.88
N TRP A 30 0.97 11.52 -5.23
CA TRP A 30 2.12 10.64 -5.35
C TRP A 30 2.92 10.63 -4.04
N PHE A 31 3.63 9.53 -3.82
CA PHE A 31 4.77 9.49 -2.91
C PHE A 31 5.91 8.73 -3.56
N VAL A 32 7.12 8.98 -3.10
CA VAL A 32 8.28 8.14 -3.38
C VAL A 32 8.90 7.72 -2.05
N ALA A 33 9.35 6.47 -1.96
CA ALA A 33 10.01 5.97 -0.77
C ALA A 33 11.22 5.10 -1.12
N TYR A 34 12.23 5.16 -0.26
CA TYR A 34 13.44 4.37 -0.38
C TYR A 34 13.79 3.75 0.98
N LYS A 35 13.58 2.44 1.10
CA LYS A 35 13.97 1.67 2.27
C LYS A 35 15.47 1.45 2.30
N LEU A 36 16.10 1.75 3.42
CA LEU A 36 17.55 1.62 3.61
C LEU A 36 17.96 0.15 3.78
N PRO A 37 19.09 -0.30 3.23
CA PRO A 37 19.59 -1.67 3.43
C PRO A 37 19.97 -1.92 4.89
N ASN A 38 20.04 -3.20 5.27
CA ASN A 38 20.40 -3.61 6.64
C ASN A 38 21.86 -3.33 7.03
N SER A 39 22.70 -2.86 6.09
CA SER A 39 24.06 -2.40 6.34
C SER A 39 24.11 -0.94 6.79
N ILE A 40 23.04 -0.17 6.52
CA ILE A 40 22.93 1.26 6.87
C ILE A 40 21.97 1.46 8.04
N SER A 41 20.90 0.65 8.12
CA SER A 41 19.96 0.60 9.24
C SER A 41 19.73 -0.85 9.66
N ASN A 42 18.73 -1.13 10.50
CA ASN A 42 18.25 -2.49 10.74
C ASN A 42 17.47 -3.09 9.53
N GLY A 43 17.45 -2.40 8.38
CA GLY A 43 16.78 -2.85 7.17
C GLY A 43 15.29 -2.50 7.12
N THR A 44 14.78 -1.70 8.07
CA THR A 44 13.35 -1.40 8.21
C THR A 44 13.04 0.10 8.12
N SER A 45 14.02 0.98 8.35
CA SER A 45 13.87 2.43 8.13
C SER A 45 13.82 2.77 6.64
N PHE A 46 13.04 3.79 6.28
CA PHE A 46 12.93 4.27 4.90
C PHE A 46 12.83 5.80 4.83
N LEU A 47 13.36 6.36 3.74
CA LEU A 47 13.19 7.75 3.35
C LEU A 47 11.88 7.91 2.57
N TYR A 48 11.25 9.07 2.67
CA TYR A 48 9.93 9.35 2.11
C TYR A 48 9.80 10.80 1.64
N ALA A 49 9.13 11.01 0.50
CA ALA A 49 8.68 12.32 0.02
C ALA A 49 7.29 12.17 -0.66
N ASP A 50 6.49 13.24 -0.68
CA ASP A 50 5.14 13.21 -1.24
C ASP A 50 4.70 14.53 -1.88
N SER A 51 3.59 14.48 -2.62
CA SER A 51 3.00 15.64 -3.31
C SER A 51 2.62 16.84 -2.42
N LYS A 52 2.48 16.66 -1.09
CA LYS A 52 1.97 17.70 -0.17
C LYS A 52 3.06 18.34 0.67
N ASN A 53 4.13 17.60 0.98
CA ASN A 53 5.23 18.05 1.82
C ASN A 53 6.49 18.41 1.02
N GLY A 54 6.42 18.36 -0.32
CA GLY A 54 7.50 18.77 -1.22
C GLY A 54 8.48 17.63 -1.57
N GLU A 55 9.48 17.96 -2.40
CA GLU A 55 10.53 17.04 -2.88
C GLU A 55 11.59 16.70 -1.80
N ASP A 56 11.46 17.24 -0.60
CA ASP A 56 12.40 17.01 0.50
C ASP A 56 12.21 15.61 1.10
N TRP A 57 13.21 14.76 0.89
CA TRP A 57 13.26 13.43 1.47
C TRP A 57 13.42 13.50 2.99
N THR A 58 12.48 12.93 3.71
CA THR A 58 12.52 12.83 5.18
C THR A 58 12.65 11.38 5.61
N LEU A 59 13.32 11.13 6.73
CA LEU A 59 13.31 9.81 7.35
C LEU A 59 11.93 9.54 7.95
N SER A 60 11.27 8.48 7.51
CA SER A 60 9.97 8.08 8.06
C SER A 60 10.09 7.76 9.55
N LYS A 61 9.11 8.25 10.34
CA LYS A 61 8.99 7.92 11.77
C LYS A 61 8.54 6.47 12.00
N ALA A 62 7.71 5.94 11.10
CA ALA A 62 7.27 4.55 11.14
C ALA A 62 8.24 3.69 10.32
N ASN A 63 8.52 2.47 10.79
CA ASN A 63 9.28 1.50 10.02
C ASN A 63 8.43 0.94 8.87
N ILE A 64 9.09 0.36 7.87
CA ILE A 64 8.40 -0.22 6.70
C ILE A 64 7.47 -1.38 7.05
N GLU A 65 7.68 -2.04 8.20
CA GLU A 65 6.83 -3.13 8.69
C GLU A 65 5.54 -2.64 9.35
N ASP A 66 5.46 -1.35 9.67
CA ASP A 66 4.32 -0.76 10.34
C ASP A 66 3.20 -0.49 9.34
N GLU A 67 2.00 -1.01 9.64
CA GLU A 67 0.80 -0.79 8.83
C GLU A 67 0.35 0.68 8.81
N THR A 68 0.80 1.47 9.78
CA THR A 68 0.55 2.92 9.86
C THR A 68 1.55 3.74 9.05
N SER A 69 2.56 3.12 8.44
CA SER A 69 3.45 3.77 7.47
C SER A 69 2.69 4.17 6.20
N ALA A 70 3.22 5.12 5.43
CA ALA A 70 2.64 5.51 4.14
C ALA A 70 2.45 4.32 3.18
N ILE A 71 3.45 3.43 3.11
CA ILE A 71 3.41 2.20 2.30
C ILE A 71 2.35 1.24 2.86
N GLY A 72 2.37 0.99 4.18
CA GLY A 72 1.41 0.10 4.85
C GLY A 72 -0.04 0.53 4.63
N ARG A 73 -0.35 1.80 4.89
CA ARG A 73 -1.68 2.38 4.67
C ARG A 73 -2.12 2.28 3.22
N THR A 74 -1.20 2.49 2.28
CA THR A 74 -1.50 2.39 0.85
C THR A 74 -1.85 0.95 0.47
N ILE A 75 -1.03 -0.02 0.88
CA ILE A 75 -1.20 -1.46 0.59
C ILE A 75 -2.45 -2.03 1.25
N LEU A 76 -2.80 -1.61 2.46
CA LEU A 76 -3.99 -2.10 3.17
C LEU A 76 -5.31 -1.88 2.39
N GLN A 77 -5.35 -0.89 1.49
CA GLN A 77 -6.52 -0.65 0.63
C GLN A 77 -6.83 -1.81 -0.32
N ILE A 78 -5.88 -2.73 -0.58
CA ILE A 78 -6.14 -3.99 -1.31
C ILE A 78 -7.28 -4.78 -0.65
N PHE A 79 -7.31 -4.84 0.68
CA PHE A 79 -8.30 -5.63 1.41
C PHE A 79 -9.69 -5.00 1.36
N GLU A 80 -9.77 -3.67 1.35
CA GLU A 80 -11.04 -2.98 1.12
C GLU A 80 -11.56 -3.19 -0.31
N ALA A 81 -10.67 -3.16 -1.30
CA ALA A 81 -11.04 -3.47 -2.69
C ALA A 81 -11.54 -4.90 -2.87
N LYS A 82 -10.94 -5.88 -2.16
CA LYS A 82 -11.41 -7.27 -2.18
C LYS A 82 -12.85 -7.40 -1.66
N LYS A 83 -13.26 -6.59 -0.69
CA LYS A 83 -14.63 -6.58 -0.15
C LYS A 83 -15.62 -5.97 -1.13
N ALA A 84 -15.21 -4.96 -1.91
CA ALA A 84 -16.07 -4.27 -2.87
C ALA A 84 -16.47 -5.15 -4.07
N LYS A 85 -15.67 -6.17 -4.43
CA LYS A 85 -15.89 -7.13 -5.53
C LYS A 85 -15.96 -6.55 -6.96
N THR A 86 -16.26 -5.27 -7.11
CA THR A 86 -16.35 -4.57 -8.40
C THR A 86 -15.08 -3.82 -8.79
N ASP A 87 -14.15 -3.69 -7.84
CA ASP A 87 -12.96 -2.88 -8.00
C ASP A 87 -11.82 -3.68 -8.65
N LEU A 88 -11.00 -2.99 -9.44
CA LEU A 88 -9.82 -3.57 -10.05
C LEU A 88 -8.75 -3.79 -8.98
N ILE A 89 -8.20 -5.01 -8.95
CA ILE A 89 -7.01 -5.36 -8.19
C ILE A 89 -6.07 -6.11 -9.11
N ALA A 90 -4.87 -5.57 -9.34
CA ALA A 90 -3.80 -6.29 -10.02
C ALA A 90 -2.55 -6.28 -9.14
N LEU A 91 -2.13 -7.47 -8.71
CA LEU A 91 -0.89 -7.68 -7.97
C LEU A 91 0.04 -8.46 -8.88
N TYR A 92 1.23 -7.91 -9.15
CA TYR A 92 2.21 -8.54 -10.00
C TYR A 92 3.56 -8.56 -9.28
N ASN A 93 4.25 -9.69 -9.34
CA ASN A 93 5.59 -9.87 -8.78
C ASN A 93 6.19 -11.08 -9.48
N ASP A 94 7.35 -10.94 -10.13
CA ASP A 94 8.07 -12.06 -10.73
C ASP A 94 8.55 -13.08 -9.69
N GLU A 95 8.60 -12.69 -8.41
CA GLU A 95 8.78 -13.58 -7.27
C GLU A 95 7.49 -13.66 -6.46
N ASN A 96 6.69 -14.69 -6.71
CA ASN A 96 5.33 -14.82 -6.20
C ASN A 96 5.29 -14.79 -4.65
N PRO A 97 4.49 -13.90 -4.03
CA PRO A 97 4.38 -13.81 -2.57
C PRO A 97 3.80 -15.06 -1.89
N ASN A 98 2.92 -15.82 -2.57
CA ASN A 98 2.19 -16.92 -1.94
C ASN A 98 2.98 -18.24 -1.91
N ASP A 99 3.72 -18.54 -2.98
CA ASP A 99 4.48 -19.80 -3.11
C ASP A 99 5.99 -19.61 -3.29
N GLY A 100 6.46 -18.36 -3.34
CA GLY A 100 7.87 -18.02 -3.45
C GLY A 100 8.51 -18.35 -4.80
N LYS A 101 7.74 -18.81 -5.80
CA LYS A 101 8.29 -19.17 -7.11
C LYS A 101 8.69 -17.94 -7.90
N THR A 102 9.81 -18.07 -8.60
CA THR A 102 10.33 -17.06 -9.51
C THR A 102 9.95 -17.41 -10.95
N ASP A 103 9.41 -16.44 -11.70
CA ASP A 103 9.19 -16.56 -13.15
C ASP A 103 10.30 -15.81 -13.89
N SER A 104 11.22 -16.54 -14.51
CA SER A 104 12.33 -15.98 -15.29
C SER A 104 11.99 -15.73 -16.76
N GLY A 105 10.78 -16.09 -17.21
CA GLY A 105 10.32 -15.89 -18.59
C GLY A 105 9.51 -14.61 -18.80
N ARG A 106 9.28 -13.82 -17.74
CA ARG A 106 8.49 -12.59 -17.74
C ARG A 106 9.31 -11.40 -17.24
N ALA A 107 8.71 -10.21 -17.30
CA ALA A 107 9.35 -9.00 -16.81
C ALA A 107 9.68 -9.12 -15.31
N HIS A 108 10.89 -8.70 -14.93
CA HIS A 108 11.33 -8.55 -13.54
C HIS A 108 10.69 -7.31 -12.90
N MET A 109 9.37 -7.35 -12.76
CA MET A 109 8.56 -6.20 -12.40
C MET A 109 7.57 -6.59 -11.30
N LYS A 110 7.39 -5.68 -10.35
CA LYS A 110 6.61 -5.91 -9.14
C LYS A 110 5.79 -4.68 -8.77
N GLY A 111 4.57 -4.88 -8.29
CA GLY A 111 3.70 -3.79 -7.89
C GLY A 111 2.23 -4.15 -7.72
N VAL A 112 1.47 -3.10 -7.45
CA VAL A 112 0.08 -3.15 -7.00
C VAL A 112 -0.72 -2.09 -7.73
N VAL A 113 -1.82 -2.48 -8.35
CA VAL A 113 -2.84 -1.57 -8.86
C VAL A 113 -4.13 -1.85 -8.11
N VAL A 114 -4.72 -0.81 -7.54
CA VAL A 114 -6.07 -0.84 -6.99
C VAL A 114 -6.84 0.34 -7.57
N SER A 115 -8.01 0.09 -8.16
CA SER A 115 -8.83 1.16 -8.74
C SER A 115 -10.32 0.86 -8.59
N SER A 116 -11.08 1.88 -8.20
CA SER A 116 -12.53 1.92 -8.37
C SER A 116 -12.87 2.65 -9.67
N ASN A 117 -14.17 2.91 -9.91
CA ASN A 117 -14.64 3.74 -11.00
C ASN A 117 -14.38 5.25 -10.82
N LYS A 118 -13.84 5.68 -9.67
CA LYS A 118 -13.57 7.08 -9.35
C LYS A 118 -12.09 7.41 -9.30
N ASN A 119 -11.30 6.56 -8.64
CA ASN A 119 -9.88 6.78 -8.41
C ASN A 119 -9.17 5.45 -8.10
N GLY A 120 -7.85 5.52 -8.02
CA GLY A 120 -6.99 4.37 -7.85
C GLY A 120 -5.58 4.80 -7.47
N PHE A 121 -4.75 3.81 -7.16
CA PHE A 121 -3.31 4.00 -7.10
C PHE A 121 -2.61 2.89 -7.88
N TRP A 122 -1.43 3.21 -8.37
CA TRP A 122 -0.47 2.24 -8.92
C TRP A 122 0.83 2.43 -8.15
N LEU A 123 1.23 1.41 -7.41
CA LEU A 123 2.46 1.38 -6.64
C LEU A 123 3.40 0.37 -7.29
N VAL A 124 4.51 0.86 -7.84
CA VAL A 124 5.60 0.03 -8.36
C VAL A 124 6.65 -0.12 -7.27
N HIS A 125 7.21 -1.30 -7.11
CA HIS A 125 8.24 -1.54 -6.11
C HIS A 125 9.26 -2.58 -6.54
N SER A 126 10.34 -2.70 -5.77
CA SER A 126 11.39 -3.69 -6.02
C SER A 126 11.37 -4.88 -5.04
N VAL A 127 10.45 -4.92 -4.07
CA VAL A 127 10.38 -5.95 -3.02
C VAL A 127 9.89 -7.31 -3.54
N PRO A 128 10.71 -8.37 -3.52
CA PRO A 128 10.27 -9.73 -3.81
C PRO A 128 9.20 -10.21 -2.84
N LYS A 129 8.30 -11.08 -3.30
CA LYS A 129 7.32 -11.76 -2.43
C LYS A 129 6.45 -10.78 -1.64
N PHE A 130 6.05 -9.69 -2.29
CA PHE A 130 5.22 -8.62 -1.72
C PHE A 130 4.23 -8.05 -2.76
N PRO A 131 3.05 -7.60 -2.35
CA PRO A 131 2.42 -7.81 -1.04
C PRO A 131 1.92 -9.25 -0.88
N LEU A 132 1.92 -9.78 0.35
CA LEU A 132 1.23 -11.04 0.64
C LEU A 132 -0.27 -10.78 0.72
N SER A 133 -1.02 -11.29 -0.25
CA SER A 133 -2.45 -11.02 -0.36
C SER A 133 -3.34 -12.14 0.17
N SER A 134 -2.77 -13.30 0.50
CA SER A 134 -3.48 -14.43 1.10
C SER A 134 -3.91 -14.16 2.55
N GLU A 135 -3.28 -13.21 3.23
CA GLU A 135 -3.58 -12.80 4.61
C GLU A 135 -4.23 -11.42 4.60
N GLU A 136 -5.30 -11.19 5.37
CA GLU A 136 -5.97 -9.88 5.49
C GLU A 136 -5.21 -8.89 6.40
N LYS A 137 -3.89 -8.79 6.23
CA LYS A 137 -3.04 -7.88 7.00
C LYS A 137 -1.82 -7.45 6.19
N TYR A 138 -1.25 -6.32 6.59
CA TYR A 138 0.01 -5.85 6.03
C TYR A 138 1.18 -6.69 6.57
N LEU A 139 1.98 -7.25 5.67
CA LEU A 139 3.19 -7.99 6.01
C LEU A 139 4.32 -7.60 5.05
N TYR A 140 5.40 -7.10 5.63
CA TYR A 140 6.64 -6.85 4.91
C TYR A 140 7.54 -8.09 5.01
N PRO A 141 8.02 -8.66 3.88
CA PRO A 141 8.76 -9.91 3.91
C PRO A 141 10.14 -9.73 4.55
N GLU A 142 10.56 -10.67 5.40
CA GLU A 142 11.90 -10.67 6.02
C GLU A 142 13.03 -10.56 4.98
N SER A 143 12.89 -11.24 3.84
CA SER A 143 13.85 -11.15 2.72
C SER A 143 14.00 -9.74 2.15
N GLY A 144 12.97 -8.89 2.28
CA GLY A 144 12.98 -7.50 1.85
C GLY A 144 13.80 -6.57 2.74
N LYS A 145 14.26 -7.02 3.92
CA LYS A 145 15.05 -6.18 4.84
C LYS A 145 16.52 -6.03 4.41
N ARG A 146 17.07 -7.03 3.73
CA ARG A 146 18.50 -7.12 3.39
C ARG A 146 18.99 -5.93 2.55
N ASN A 147 18.39 -5.74 1.38
CA ASN A 147 18.83 -4.72 0.41
C ASN A 147 18.02 -3.44 0.52
N GLY A 148 18.47 -2.37 -0.14
CA GLY A 148 17.64 -1.19 -0.36
C GLY A 148 16.44 -1.54 -1.25
N GLN A 149 15.30 -0.87 -1.05
CA GLN A 149 14.08 -1.11 -1.82
C GLN A 149 13.40 0.21 -2.19
N SER A 150 12.98 0.32 -3.44
CA SER A 150 12.29 1.50 -3.98
C SER A 150 10.78 1.28 -4.07
N PHE A 151 10.03 2.36 -3.89
CA PHE A 151 8.57 2.45 -4.02
C PHE A 151 8.20 3.78 -4.68
N PHE A 152 7.33 3.75 -5.68
CA PHE A 152 6.82 4.94 -6.39
C PHE A 152 5.44 4.68 -6.99
#